data_AF-A0A367LT99-F1
#
_entry.id   AF-A0A367LT99-F1
#
_cell.length_a   1.000
_cell.length_b   1.000
_cell.length_c   1.000
_cell.angle_alpha   90.00
_cell.angle_beta   90.00
_cell.angle_gamma   90.00
#
_symmetry.space_group_name_H-M   'P 1'
#
loop_
_entity.id
_entity.type
_entity.pdbx_description
1 polymer ?
#
loop_
_entity_poly.entity_id
_entity_poly.type
_entity_poly.pdbx_seq_one_letter_code
_entity_poly.pdbx_strand_id
1 'polypeptide(L)' 'MILFDYKLLAALAAVVEQGGFERAAQALGLSQSAVSQRIKLLEAR' A
#
# COMPACT_ATOMS: atom_id res chain seq x y z
N MET A 1 -19.83 -6.47 9.66
CA MET A 1 -19.24 -5.11 9.64
C MET A 1 -18.02 -5.18 8.74
N ILE A 2 -18.07 -4.63 7.53
CA ILE A 2 -16.91 -4.65 6.62
C ILE A 2 -15.83 -3.80 7.27
N LEU A 3 -14.77 -4.43 7.76
CA LEU A 3 -13.59 -3.72 8.24
C LEU A 3 -12.91 -3.17 6.98
N PHE A 4 -13.08 -1.88 6.69
CA PHE A 4 -12.29 -1.23 5.66
C PHE A 4 -10.82 -1.48 5.97
N ASP A 5 -10.11 -2.04 5.00
CA ASP A 5 -8.73 -2.46 5.20
C ASP A 5 -7.85 -1.24 4.96
N TYR A 6 -7.86 -0.34 5.94
CA TYR A 6 -7.17 0.95 5.92
C TYR A 6 -5.69 0.81 5.56
N LYS A 7 -5.11 -0.37 5.78
CA LYS A 7 -3.73 -0.70 5.39
C LYS A 7 -3.54 -0.75 3.87
N LEU A 8 -4.57 -1.11 3.11
CA LEU A 8 -4.53 -1.13 1.64
C LEU A 8 -4.62 0.30 1.08
N LEU A 9 -5.55 1.10 1.60
CA LEU A 9 -5.67 2.52 1.24
C LEU A 9 -4.42 3.31 1.65
N ALA A 10 -3.85 3.05 2.82
CA ALA A 10 -2.61 3.68 3.26
C ALA A 10 -1.42 3.31 2.35
N ALA A 11 -1.37 2.06 1.85
CA ALA A 11 -0.37 1.66 0.87
C ALA A 11 -0.52 2.42 -0.44
N LEU A 12 -1.75 2.58 -0.93
CA LEU A 12 -2.03 3.36 -2.15
C LEU A 12 -1.64 4.84 -1.99
N ALA A 13 -2.07 5.47 -0.89
CA ALA A 13 -1.73 6.87 -0.60
C ALA A 13 -0.20 7.07 -0.58
N ALA A 14 0.52 6.21 0.14
CA ALA A 14 1.98 6.27 0.19
C ALA A 14 2.63 6.10 -1.19
N VAL A 15 2.14 5.20 -2.06
CA VAL A 15 2.69 5.03 -3.42
C VAL A 15 2.52 6.30 -4.26
N VAL A 16 1.37 6.97 -4.15
CA VAL A 16 1.09 8.21 -4.87
C VAL A 16 1.94 9.36 -4.33
N GLU A 17 1.93 9.58 -3.02
CA GLU A 17 2.67 10.67 -2.36
C GLU A 17 4.18 10.53 -2.53
N GLN A 18 4.69 9.31 -2.40
CA GLN A 18 6.11 9.03 -2.55
C GLN A 18 6.51 8.77 -4.01
N GLY A 19 5.58 8.75 -4.96
CA GLY A 19 5.85 8.54 -6.38
C GLY A 19 6.58 7.23 -6.69
N GLY A 20 6.22 6.12 -6.03
CA GLY A 20 6.77 4.80 -6.31
C GLY A 20 6.77 3.82 -5.13
N PHE A 21 6.82 2.53 -5.43
CA PHE A 21 6.70 1.45 -4.44
C PHE A 21 7.87 1.37 -3.45
N GLU A 22 9.10 1.59 -3.91
CA GLU A 22 10.29 1.50 -3.04
C GLU A 22 10.27 2.60 -1.96
N ARG A 23 9.99 3.85 -2.37
CA ARG A 23 9.90 5.00 -1.46
C ARG A 23 8.70 4.88 -0.52
N ALA A 24 7.57 4.37 -1.02
CA ALA A 24 6.40 4.07 -0.17
C ALA A 24 6.70 2.98 0.87
N ALA A 25 7.44 1.94 0.50
CA ALA A 25 7.83 0.88 1.41
C ALA A 25 8.75 1.40 2.52
N GLN A 26 9.72 2.25 2.18
CA GLN A 26 10.56 2.95 3.16
C GLN A 26 9.73 3.82 4.10
N ALA A 27 8.80 4.62 3.56
CA ALA A 27 7.92 5.49 4.35
C ALA A 27 7.00 4.70 5.32
N LEU A 28 6.59 3.49 4.93
CA LEU A 28 5.70 2.64 5.72
C LEU A 28 6.42 1.61 6.61
N GLY A 29 7.76 1.53 6.54
CA GLY A 29 8.53 0.51 7.27
C GLY A 29 8.25 -0.92 6.80
N LEU A 30 8.03 -1.12 5.50
CA LEU A 30 7.69 -2.40 4.88
C LEU A 30 8.70 -2.77 3.80
N SER A 31 8.62 -4.02 3.30
CA SER A 31 9.27 -4.37 2.03
C SER A 31 8.47 -3.82 0.84
N GLN A 32 9.16 -3.56 -0.26
CA GLN A 32 8.52 -3.18 -1.53
C GLN A 32 7.49 -4.21 -1.98
N SER A 33 7.79 -5.51 -1.83
CA SER A 33 6.88 -6.61 -2.16
C SER A 33 5.60 -6.60 -1.32
N ALA A 34 5.68 -6.25 -0.03
CA ALA A 34 4.52 -6.13 0.84
C ALA A 34 3.60 -4.97 0.42
N VAL A 35 4.17 -3.84 -0.01
CA VAL A 35 3.39 -2.72 -0.57
C VAL A 35 2.73 -3.14 -1.88
N SER A 36 3.48 -3.75 -2.80
CA SER A 36 2.95 -4.24 -4.08
C SER A 36 1.79 -5.23 -3.88
N GLN A 37 1.93 -6.18 -2.95
CA GLN A 37 0.88 -7.15 -2.64
C GLN A 37 -0.38 -6.48 -2.07
N ARG A 38 -0.24 -5.45 -1.25
CA ARG A 38 -1.38 -4.67 -0.75
C ARG A 38 -2.11 -3.93 -1.87
N ILE A 39 -1.39 -3.35 -2.83
CA ILE A 39 -2.01 -2.71 -4.00
C ILE A 39 -2.77 -3.75 -4.83
N LYS A 40 -2.16 -4.91 -5.11
CA LYS A 40 -2.84 -5.99 -5.83
C LYS A 40 -4.11 -6.48 -5.12
N LEU A 41 -4.09 -6.56 -3.79
CA LEU A 41 -5.27 -6.91 -2.99
C LEU A 41 -6.33 -5.81 -3.01
N LEU A 42 -5.93 -4.54 -3.10
CA LEU A 42 -6.84 -3.41 -3.22
C LEU A 42 -7.56 -3.41 -4.57
N GLU A 43 -6.83 -3.66 -5.66
CA GLU A 43 -7.36 -3.73 -7.02
C GLU A 43 -8.30 -4.91 -7.26
N ALA A 44 -8.13 -5.99 -6.47
CA ALA A 44 -8.96 -7.19 -6.55
C ALA A 44 -10.29 -7.08 -5.76
N ARG A 45 -10.58 -5.94 -5.14
CA ARG A 45 -11.83 -5.65 -4.43
C ARG A 45 -12.71 -4.72 -5.25
#